data_AF-A0A9X3S3K3-F1
#
_entry.id   AF-A0A9X3S3K3-F1
#
_cell.length_a   1.000
_cell.length_b   1.000
_cell.length_c   1.000
_cell.angle_alpha   90.00
_cell.angle_beta   90.00
_cell.angle_gamma   90.00
#
_symmetry.space_group_name_H-M   'P 1'
#
loop_
_entity.id
_entity.type
_entity.pdbx_description
1 polymer ?
#
loop_
_entity_poly.entity_id
_entity_poly.type
_entity_poly.pdbx_seq_one_letter_code
_entity_poly.pdbx_strand_id
1 'polypeptide(L)'
;MPPSHRDDSLMGRFDQHGLSRFRARDAVWTTFLIAALLVVFAGDSARRAGEQMNPGIGRDVVLFFGKPAGAIADALPFAQVADNATAWVRPDDDLGGNGSFATLTLQTTGVPPVTPEAFDPAQLGAKPAKPRPLKTLLVTGDSLSTPLDTSLARDLAPTGVKVLREPHLGSGISKSFLVDWGQLSVDQVRKDKPDAVVVFIGANEGFPFEKQGGGEIKCCGVDWATEYANRIRAMMNTYRAKGAAQVYWVKLMTPRSKARADIGRVVNAAIDVAAEPWKTQVHLIETIPIFTPKGYRDAMPINGEDTIVRMPDGIHLNDTGAAFLANVVIKRMGQDFALQR
;
A
#
# COMPACT_ATOMS: atom_id res chain seq x y z
N MET A 1 34.45 14.14 -65.12
CA MET A 1 33.59 14.29 -63.92
C MET A 1 32.82 13.00 -63.70
N PRO A 2 33.03 12.32 -62.56
CA PRO A 2 32.01 11.48 -61.93
C PRO A 2 31.59 12.08 -60.57
N PRO A 3 30.40 11.73 -60.05
CA PRO A 3 29.72 12.50 -59.01
C PRO A 3 30.30 12.26 -57.60
N SER A 4 30.41 13.33 -56.82
CA SER A 4 30.72 13.29 -55.39
C SER A 4 29.53 12.70 -54.62
N HIS A 5 29.69 11.50 -54.06
CA HIS A 5 28.81 11.02 -53.00
C HIS A 5 29.01 11.89 -51.76
N ARG A 6 27.99 12.68 -51.39
CA ARG A 6 27.88 13.23 -50.04
C ARG A 6 27.49 12.07 -49.11
N ASP A 7 28.41 11.72 -48.23
CA ASP A 7 28.16 10.83 -47.12
C ASP A 7 27.39 11.61 -46.04
N ASP A 8 26.05 11.58 -46.14
CA ASP A 8 25.12 12.15 -45.14
C ASP A 8 24.93 11.18 -43.95
N SER A 9 26.02 10.61 -43.45
CA SER A 9 26.00 9.89 -42.19
C SER A 9 25.88 10.90 -41.03
N LEU A 10 24.65 11.08 -40.57
CA LEU A 10 24.22 11.85 -39.38
C LEU A 10 24.87 11.39 -38.05
N MET A 11 25.93 10.59 -38.07
CA MET A 11 26.65 10.10 -36.90
C MET A 11 27.73 11.07 -36.41
N GLY A 12 28.10 12.10 -37.17
CA GLY A 12 29.14 13.06 -36.76
C GLY A 12 28.70 14.19 -35.81
N ARG A 13 27.41 14.30 -35.47
CA ARG A 13 26.89 15.42 -34.64
C ARG A 13 26.92 15.18 -33.13
N PHE A 14 27.28 13.99 -32.67
CA PHE A 14 27.34 13.67 -31.24
C PHE A 14 28.75 13.77 -30.63
N ASP A 15 29.78 14.08 -31.42
CA ASP A 15 31.16 14.17 -30.94
C ASP A 15 31.65 15.60 -30.64
N GLN A 16 30.73 16.56 -30.49
CA GLN A 16 31.05 17.90 -29.98
C GLN A 16 30.20 18.27 -28.77
N HIS A 17 30.79 18.06 -27.59
CA HIS A 17 30.81 18.93 -26.41
C HIS A 17 30.84 18.10 -25.11
N GLY A 18 32.02 18.04 -24.46
CA GLY A 18 32.14 18.09 -23.00
C GLY A 18 31.48 17.02 -22.13
N LEU A 19 30.96 15.91 -22.66
CA LEU A 19 30.39 14.84 -21.83
C LEU A 19 31.51 13.87 -21.39
N SER A 20 31.71 13.80 -20.07
CA SER A 20 32.54 12.77 -19.44
C SER A 20 32.10 11.39 -19.93
N ARG A 21 32.95 10.71 -20.71
CA ARG A 21 32.67 9.34 -21.14
C ARG A 21 32.72 8.44 -19.90
N PHE A 22 31.56 7.99 -19.40
CA PHE A 22 31.48 6.93 -18.39
C PHE A 22 32.22 5.71 -18.93
N ARG A 23 33.35 5.37 -18.31
CA ARG A 23 34.14 4.19 -18.68
C ARG A 23 33.59 2.97 -17.94
N ALA A 24 33.77 1.78 -18.49
CA ALA A 24 33.39 0.52 -17.80
C ALA A 24 33.98 0.41 -16.39
N ARG A 25 35.18 0.98 -16.16
CA ARG A 25 35.80 1.08 -14.83
C ARG A 25 34.97 1.92 -13.86
N ASP A 26 34.32 2.99 -14.33
CA ASP A 26 33.53 3.90 -13.48
C ASP A 26 32.23 3.20 -13.07
N ALA A 27 31.66 2.36 -13.95
CA ALA A 27 30.53 1.50 -13.61
C ALA A 27 30.92 0.44 -12.55
N VAL A 28 32.07 -0.24 -12.72
CA VAL A 28 32.57 -1.21 -11.73
C VAL A 28 32.84 -0.56 -10.38
N TRP A 29 33.48 0.61 -10.37
CA TRP A 29 33.72 1.38 -9.13
C TRP A 29 32.41 1.85 -8.49
N THR A 30 31.44 2.28 -9.28
CA THR A 30 30.11 2.67 -8.77
C THR A 30 29.37 1.48 -8.18
N THR A 31 29.40 0.31 -8.84
CA THR A 31 28.80 -0.93 -8.30
C THR A 31 29.50 -1.37 -7.03
N PHE A 32 30.83 -1.31 -6.97
CA PHE A 32 31.59 -1.64 -5.77
C PHE A 32 31.28 -0.66 -4.62
N LEU A 33 31.21 0.64 -4.91
CA LEU A 33 30.82 1.66 -3.93
C LEU A 33 29.40 1.44 -3.43
N ILE A 34 28.44 1.15 -4.30
CA ILE A 34 27.06 0.84 -3.90
C ILE A 34 27.01 -0.44 -3.07
N ALA A 35 27.73 -1.49 -3.45
CA ALA A 35 27.80 -2.73 -2.68
C ALA A 35 28.45 -2.50 -1.30
N ALA A 36 29.53 -1.73 -1.22
CA ALA A 36 30.17 -1.36 0.03
C ALA A 36 29.25 -0.51 0.91
N LEU A 37 28.53 0.45 0.34
CA LEU A 37 27.52 1.24 1.03
C LEU A 37 26.39 0.34 1.53
N LEU A 38 25.89 -0.61 0.72
CA LEU A 38 24.86 -1.55 1.16
C LEU A 38 25.33 -2.43 2.32
N VAL A 39 26.58 -2.89 2.31
CA VAL A 39 27.14 -3.65 3.44
C VAL A 39 27.23 -2.79 4.70
N VAL A 40 27.68 -1.55 4.59
CA VAL A 40 27.84 -0.63 5.74
C VAL A 40 26.49 -0.16 6.29
N PHE A 41 25.54 0.16 5.41
CA PHE A 41 24.26 0.77 5.79
C PHE A 41 23.16 -0.26 6.05
N ALA A 42 23.15 -1.39 5.33
CA ALA A 42 22.10 -2.42 5.41
C ALA A 42 22.60 -3.76 5.98
N GLY A 43 23.87 -3.86 6.39
CA GLY A 43 24.43 -5.09 6.96
C GLY A 43 23.78 -5.51 8.28
N ASP A 44 23.58 -4.55 9.20
CA ASP A 44 22.92 -4.83 10.49
C ASP A 44 21.44 -5.17 10.31
N SER A 45 20.74 -4.46 9.42
CA SER A 45 19.33 -4.75 9.12
C SER A 45 19.15 -6.12 8.46
N ALA A 46 20.04 -6.52 7.54
CA ALA A 46 20.02 -7.85 6.93
C ALA A 46 20.28 -8.97 7.96
N ARG A 47 21.20 -8.77 8.91
CA ARG A 47 21.43 -9.70 10.03
C ARG A 47 20.17 -9.83 10.89
N ARG A 48 19.62 -8.71 11.38
CA ARG A 48 18.45 -8.68 12.27
C ARG A 48 17.20 -9.26 11.59
N ALA A 49 16.99 -8.94 10.32
CA ALA A 49 15.92 -9.54 9.53
C ALA A 49 16.06 -11.06 9.49
N GLY A 50 17.26 -11.59 9.24
CA GLY A 50 17.53 -13.03 9.31
C GLY A 50 17.33 -13.62 10.70
N GLU A 51 17.61 -12.88 11.78
CA GLU A 51 17.40 -13.35 13.16
C GLU A 51 15.92 -13.44 13.54
N GLN A 52 15.08 -12.58 12.98
CA GLN A 52 13.63 -12.55 13.19
C GLN A 52 12.85 -13.50 12.26
N MET A 53 13.49 -14.02 11.19
CA MET A 53 12.87 -14.99 10.29
C MET A 53 12.65 -16.34 10.99
N ASN A 54 11.52 -16.98 10.66
CA ASN A 54 11.26 -18.37 11.05
C ASN A 54 12.35 -19.32 10.49
N PRO A 55 12.67 -20.44 11.17
CA PRO A 55 13.65 -21.42 10.70
C PRO A 55 13.35 -21.93 9.28
N GLY A 56 14.32 -21.86 8.37
CA GLY A 56 14.18 -22.33 6.99
C GLY A 56 15.30 -21.85 6.06
N ILE A 57 15.31 -22.35 4.82
CA ILE A 57 16.38 -22.05 3.82
C ILE A 57 16.50 -20.55 3.56
N GLY A 58 15.37 -19.82 3.53
CA GLY A 58 15.37 -18.36 3.37
C GLY A 58 16.12 -17.65 4.51
N ARG A 59 15.90 -18.07 5.75
CA ARG A 59 16.63 -17.56 6.93
C ARG A 59 18.12 -17.85 6.82
N ASP A 60 18.48 -19.07 6.42
CA ASP A 60 19.88 -19.48 6.34
C ASP A 60 20.66 -18.69 5.28
N VAL A 61 20.03 -18.44 4.12
CA VAL A 61 20.61 -17.59 3.06
C VAL A 61 20.76 -16.15 3.54
N VAL A 62 19.73 -15.58 4.17
CA VAL A 62 19.78 -14.20 4.68
C VAL A 62 20.83 -14.06 5.79
N LEU A 63 20.93 -15.01 6.71
CA LEU A 63 21.95 -15.00 7.77
C LEU A 63 23.37 -15.26 7.26
N PHE A 64 23.53 -16.07 6.20
CA PHE A 64 24.82 -16.33 5.57
C PHE A 64 25.47 -15.05 5.04
N PHE A 65 24.67 -14.17 4.42
CA PHE A 65 25.15 -12.87 3.96
C PHE A 65 25.07 -11.77 5.03
N GLY A 66 24.05 -11.82 5.91
CA GLY A 66 23.79 -10.80 6.92
C GLY A 66 24.79 -10.80 8.08
N LYS A 67 25.23 -11.96 8.57
CA LYS A 67 26.19 -12.04 9.68
C LYS A 67 27.55 -11.36 9.39
N PRO A 68 28.23 -11.66 8.27
CA PRO A 68 29.50 -10.99 7.95
C PRO A 68 29.31 -9.50 7.64
N ALA A 69 28.20 -9.12 7.00
CA ALA A 69 27.89 -7.71 6.73
C ALA A 69 27.62 -6.92 8.03
N GLY A 70 26.87 -7.50 8.97
CA GLY A 70 26.61 -6.91 10.29
C GLY A 70 27.87 -6.73 11.13
N ALA A 71 28.79 -7.70 11.12
CA ALA A 71 30.07 -7.58 11.82
C ALA A 71 30.97 -6.45 11.27
N ILE A 72 30.95 -6.22 9.95
CA ILE A 72 31.67 -5.11 9.31
C ILE A 72 31.03 -3.76 9.67
N ALA A 73 29.70 -3.70 9.71
CA ALA A 73 28.97 -2.51 10.13
C ALA A 73 29.23 -2.15 11.60
N ASP A 74 29.25 -3.14 12.50
CA ASP A 74 29.52 -2.97 13.93
C ASP A 74 30.96 -2.45 14.21
N ALA A 75 31.92 -2.77 13.33
CA ALA A 75 33.31 -2.35 13.45
C ALA A 75 33.57 -0.89 13.00
N LEU A 76 32.58 -0.24 12.36
CA LEU A 76 32.71 1.11 11.82
C LEU A 76 31.87 2.10 12.65
N PRO A 77 32.40 3.29 13.00
CA PRO A 77 31.72 4.27 13.87
C PRO A 77 30.54 4.99 13.20
N PHE A 78 30.04 4.47 12.08
CA PHE A 78 28.91 5.02 11.33
C PHE A 78 27.58 4.36 11.67
N ALA A 79 27.54 3.36 12.56
CA ALA A 79 26.31 2.65 12.94
C ALA A 79 25.16 3.61 13.31
N GLN A 80 25.42 4.66 14.10
CA GLN A 80 24.39 5.66 14.44
C GLN A 80 23.91 6.52 13.26
N VAL A 81 24.76 6.74 12.26
CA VAL A 81 24.41 7.49 11.04
C VAL A 81 23.67 6.59 10.06
N ALA A 82 24.06 5.31 9.98
CA ALA A 82 23.38 4.29 9.20
C ALA A 82 22.00 3.96 9.76
N ASP A 83 21.86 3.97 11.08
CA ASP A 83 20.60 3.79 11.80
C ASP A 83 19.58 4.87 11.43
N ASN A 84 20.01 6.13 11.35
CA ASN A 84 19.17 7.24 10.90
C ASN A 84 18.91 7.21 9.39
N ALA A 85 19.89 6.80 8.58
CA ALA A 85 19.78 6.74 7.13
C ALA A 85 18.99 5.52 6.62
N THR A 86 18.80 4.48 7.45
CA THR A 86 17.97 3.30 7.16
C THR A 86 16.70 3.25 8.00
N ALA A 87 16.45 4.23 8.87
CA ALA A 87 15.21 4.34 9.65
C ALA A 87 13.92 4.33 8.80
N TRP A 88 14.00 4.74 7.52
CA TRP A 88 12.90 4.65 6.56
C TRP A 88 12.74 3.26 5.90
N VAL A 89 13.72 2.37 6.08
CA VAL A 89 13.76 0.96 5.60
C VAL A 89 13.56 -0.03 6.75
N ARG A 90 13.69 0.40 8.00
CA ARG A 90 13.48 -0.43 9.19
C ARG A 90 12.02 -0.85 9.31
N PRO A 91 11.70 -2.15 9.23
CA PRO A 91 10.53 -2.66 9.91
C PRO A 91 10.87 -2.68 11.40
N ASP A 92 10.06 -1.99 12.19
CA ASP A 92 9.90 -2.19 13.64
C ASP A 92 11.10 -1.83 14.54
N ASP A 93 11.17 -0.56 14.93
CA ASP A 93 11.67 -0.23 16.27
C ASP A 93 10.55 -0.54 17.29
N ASP A 94 10.74 -1.65 18.00
CA ASP A 94 10.15 -1.99 19.31
C ASP A 94 8.62 -1.93 19.43
N LEU A 95 7.95 -2.76 18.63
CA LEU A 95 6.52 -2.98 18.70
C LEU A 95 6.29 -4.40 19.21
N GLY A 96 6.12 -4.53 20.54
CA GLY A 96 5.82 -5.82 21.16
C GLY A 96 4.69 -6.53 20.41
N GLY A 97 4.81 -7.85 20.18
CA GLY A 97 4.03 -8.69 19.24
C GLY A 97 2.49 -8.72 19.35
N ASN A 98 1.90 -7.78 20.07
CA ASN A 98 0.48 -7.45 20.09
C ASN A 98 0.10 -6.63 18.84
N GLY A 99 0.00 -7.28 17.68
CA GLY A 99 -0.47 -6.59 16.47
C GLY A 99 -0.42 -7.43 15.18
N SER A 100 0.45 -8.43 15.09
CA SER A 100 0.50 -9.32 13.92
C SER A 100 -0.85 -9.99 13.65
N PHE A 101 -1.12 -10.36 12.39
CA PHE A 101 -2.31 -11.13 12.01
C PHE A 101 -2.51 -12.40 12.86
N ALA A 102 -1.44 -13.07 13.29
CA ALA A 102 -1.55 -14.23 14.17
C ALA A 102 -2.18 -13.87 15.52
N THR A 103 -1.82 -12.72 16.10
CA THR A 103 -2.35 -12.23 17.37
C THR A 103 -3.74 -11.61 17.21
N LEU A 104 -3.99 -10.90 16.11
CA LEU A 104 -5.30 -10.29 15.82
C LEU A 104 -6.38 -11.34 15.51
N THR A 105 -6.05 -12.41 14.78
CA THR A 105 -7.00 -13.49 14.52
C THR A 105 -7.39 -14.24 15.80
N LEU A 106 -6.46 -14.43 16.74
CA LEU A 106 -6.75 -14.99 18.07
C LEU A 106 -7.71 -14.11 18.91
N GLN A 107 -7.78 -12.80 18.66
CA GLN A 107 -8.74 -11.90 19.32
C GLN A 107 -10.16 -11.96 18.70
N THR A 108 -10.34 -12.66 17.57
CA THR A 108 -11.63 -12.75 16.86
C THR A 108 -12.46 -13.99 17.21
N THR A 109 -12.20 -14.65 18.34
CA THR A 109 -12.96 -15.82 18.78
C THR A 109 -14.36 -15.42 19.28
N GLY A 110 -15.26 -15.15 18.34
CA GLY A 110 -16.66 -14.83 18.59
C GLY A 110 -17.25 -13.90 17.51
N VAL A 111 -18.55 -14.03 17.24
CA VAL A 111 -19.27 -13.03 16.44
C VAL A 111 -19.26 -11.72 17.22
N PRO A 112 -18.76 -10.60 16.66
CA PRO A 112 -18.77 -9.33 17.37
C PRO A 112 -20.21 -8.99 17.80
N PRO A 113 -20.45 -8.59 19.06
CA PRO A 113 -21.78 -8.19 19.48
C PRO A 113 -22.22 -6.99 18.65
N VAL A 114 -23.49 -6.97 18.24
CA VAL A 114 -24.09 -5.80 17.61
C VAL A 114 -24.25 -4.73 18.68
N THR A 115 -23.54 -3.63 18.52
CA THR A 115 -23.60 -2.47 19.43
C THR A 115 -24.46 -1.36 18.81
N PRO A 116 -24.91 -0.35 19.58
CA PRO A 116 -25.70 0.76 19.03
C PRO A 116 -25.05 1.47 17.83
N GLU A 117 -23.72 1.50 17.78
CA GLU A 117 -22.95 2.12 16.70
C GLU A 117 -23.04 1.35 15.36
N ALA A 118 -23.63 0.15 15.36
CA ALA A 118 -23.92 -0.63 14.15
C ALA A 118 -25.16 -0.13 13.39
N PHE A 119 -25.94 0.78 13.99
CA PHE A 119 -27.14 1.33 13.37
C PHE A 119 -26.91 2.79 12.96
N ASP A 120 -27.39 3.13 11.76
CA ASP A 120 -27.58 4.53 11.39
C ASP A 120 -28.91 5.02 12.02
N PRO A 121 -28.89 6.02 12.91
CA PRO A 121 -30.10 6.57 13.51
C PRO A 121 -31.17 6.96 12.47
N ALA A 122 -30.75 7.44 11.29
CA ALA A 122 -31.66 7.85 10.23
C ALA A 122 -32.49 6.67 9.69
N GLN A 123 -31.89 5.48 9.58
CA GLN A 123 -32.59 4.26 9.15
C GLN A 123 -33.63 3.79 10.17
N LEU A 124 -33.44 4.14 11.43
CA LEU A 124 -34.39 3.87 12.51
C LEU A 124 -35.45 4.97 12.66
N GLY A 125 -35.49 5.95 11.75
CA GLY A 125 -36.41 7.09 11.81
C GLY A 125 -36.03 8.16 12.84
N ALA A 126 -34.87 8.02 13.48
CA ALA A 126 -34.33 9.04 14.36
C ALA A 126 -33.66 10.16 13.53
N LYS A 127 -33.49 11.34 14.14
CA LYS A 127 -32.79 12.45 13.49
C LYS A 127 -31.34 12.03 13.22
N PRO A 128 -30.81 12.21 11.99
CA PRO A 128 -29.42 11.91 11.69
C PRO A 128 -28.48 12.65 12.64
N ALA A 129 -27.40 11.98 13.04
CA ALA A 129 -26.34 12.61 13.80
C ALA A 129 -25.77 13.78 12.98
N LYS A 130 -25.43 14.90 13.64
CA LYS A 130 -24.75 16.00 12.95
C LYS A 130 -23.38 15.51 12.49
N PRO A 131 -22.97 15.76 11.22
CA PRO A 131 -21.64 15.44 10.76
C PRO A 131 -20.58 16.07 11.66
N ARG A 132 -19.60 15.28 12.09
CA ARG A 132 -18.51 15.75 12.95
C ARG A 132 -17.40 16.41 12.11
N PRO A 133 -16.59 17.33 12.65
CA PRO A 133 -15.45 17.85 11.90
C PRO A 133 -14.44 16.74 11.62
N LEU A 134 -13.84 16.75 10.44
CA LEU A 134 -12.68 15.94 10.11
C LEU A 134 -11.42 16.73 10.44
N LYS A 135 -10.51 16.20 11.26
CA LYS A 135 -9.22 16.85 11.57
C LYS A 135 -8.05 16.09 10.98
N THR A 136 -8.04 14.76 11.13
CA THR A 136 -6.95 13.90 10.63
C THR A 136 -7.50 12.81 9.72
N LEU A 137 -7.03 12.78 8.48
CA LEU A 137 -7.28 11.70 7.52
C LEU A 137 -5.99 10.92 7.32
N LEU A 138 -6.00 9.62 7.60
CA LEU A 138 -4.93 8.71 7.17
C LEU A 138 -5.28 8.12 5.80
N VAL A 139 -4.37 8.21 4.84
CA VAL A 139 -4.46 7.51 3.55
C VAL A 139 -3.31 6.51 3.49
N THR A 140 -3.63 5.23 3.45
CA THR A 140 -2.69 4.11 3.54
C THR A 140 -3.01 3.05 2.49
N GLY A 141 -2.03 2.22 2.16
CA GLY A 141 -2.21 1.12 1.22
C GLY A 141 -0.93 0.75 0.49
N ASP A 142 -1.06 0.09 -0.66
CA ASP A 142 0.10 -0.18 -1.53
C ASP A 142 0.28 0.96 -2.55
N SER A 143 0.94 0.69 -3.68
CA SER A 143 1.15 1.67 -4.75
C SER A 143 -0.13 2.22 -5.37
N LEU A 144 -1.29 1.56 -5.20
CA LEU A 144 -2.58 2.08 -5.63
C LEU A 144 -2.99 3.35 -4.87
N SER A 145 -2.55 3.48 -3.61
CA SER A 145 -2.89 4.62 -2.77
C SER A 145 -2.18 5.92 -3.19
N THR A 146 -1.03 5.86 -3.89
CA THR A 146 -0.17 7.03 -4.09
C THR A 146 -0.75 8.18 -4.92
N PRO A 147 -1.33 8.00 -6.12
CA PRO A 147 -1.89 9.16 -6.79
C PRO A 147 -3.18 9.65 -6.08
N LEU A 148 -3.87 8.76 -5.34
CA LEU A 148 -5.05 9.09 -4.54
C LEU A 148 -4.71 9.92 -3.30
N ASP A 149 -3.67 9.53 -2.56
CA ASP A 149 -3.22 10.21 -1.35
C ASP A 149 -2.83 11.67 -1.62
N THR A 150 -2.19 11.90 -2.77
CA THR A 150 -1.75 13.22 -3.23
C THR A 150 -2.95 14.08 -3.57
N SER A 151 -3.93 13.50 -4.27
CA SER A 151 -5.16 14.19 -4.66
C SER A 151 -6.01 14.54 -3.44
N LEU A 152 -6.19 13.60 -2.49
CA LEU A 152 -6.92 13.85 -1.24
C LEU A 152 -6.23 14.93 -0.40
N ALA A 153 -4.90 14.89 -0.27
CA ALA A 153 -4.15 15.89 0.48
C ALA A 153 -4.29 17.30 -0.14
N ARG A 154 -4.16 17.41 -1.46
CA ARG A 154 -4.33 18.67 -2.18
C ARG A 154 -5.74 19.23 -2.02
N ASP A 155 -6.75 18.40 -2.22
CA ASP A 155 -8.15 18.85 -2.28
C ASP A 155 -8.72 19.16 -0.89
N LEU A 156 -8.20 18.52 0.17
CA LEU A 156 -8.61 18.77 1.56
C LEU A 156 -7.76 19.83 2.27
N ALA A 157 -6.59 20.21 1.75
CA ALA A 157 -5.74 21.25 2.36
C ALA A 157 -6.46 22.57 2.66
N PRO A 158 -7.33 23.13 1.78
CA PRO A 158 -8.07 24.37 2.06
C PRO A 158 -9.02 24.26 3.25
N THR A 159 -9.42 23.03 3.61
CA THR A 159 -10.38 22.76 4.70
C THR A 159 -9.69 22.64 6.08
N GLY A 160 -8.36 22.69 6.12
CA GLY A 160 -7.57 22.54 7.34
C GLY A 160 -7.42 21.10 7.84
N VAL A 161 -7.88 20.10 7.08
CA VAL A 161 -7.70 18.68 7.39
C VAL A 161 -6.23 18.28 7.21
N LYS A 162 -5.64 17.66 8.23
CA LYS A 162 -4.32 17.03 8.15
C LYS A 162 -4.44 15.68 7.45
N VAL A 163 -3.96 15.61 6.21
CA VAL A 163 -3.89 14.34 5.46
C VAL A 163 -2.51 13.70 5.66
N LEU A 164 -2.48 12.55 6.33
CA LEU A 164 -1.31 11.69 6.48
C LEU A 164 -1.27 10.72 5.29
N ARG A 165 -0.15 10.67 4.59
CA ARG A 165 0.03 9.88 3.38
C ARG A 165 1.09 8.81 3.68
N GLU A 166 0.67 7.56 3.83
CA GLU A 166 1.55 6.45 4.20
C GLU A 166 1.40 5.27 3.21
N PRO A 167 1.85 5.42 1.95
CA PRO A 167 1.87 4.32 1.00
C PRO A 167 3.04 3.35 1.29
N HIS A 168 2.75 2.04 1.25
CA HIS A 168 3.73 0.97 1.40
C HIS A 168 3.88 0.20 0.08
N LEU A 169 4.74 0.73 -0.80
CA LEU A 169 4.91 0.25 -2.17
C LEU A 169 5.37 -1.21 -2.22
N GLY A 170 4.78 -2.01 -3.13
CA GLY A 170 5.12 -3.42 -3.33
C GLY A 170 4.68 -4.37 -2.21
N SER A 171 4.07 -3.85 -1.13
CA SER A 171 3.47 -4.65 -0.07
C SER A 171 2.11 -5.22 -0.48
N GLY A 172 1.63 -6.20 0.28
CA GLY A 172 0.31 -6.80 0.15
C GLY A 172 -0.08 -7.52 1.43
N ILE A 173 -1.38 -7.66 1.69
CA ILE A 173 -1.91 -8.32 2.90
C ILE A 173 -1.60 -9.82 2.88
N SER A 174 -1.53 -10.44 1.69
CA SER A 174 -1.05 -11.81 1.52
C SER A 174 0.48 -11.98 1.62
N LYS A 175 1.22 -10.88 1.80
CA LYS A 175 2.69 -10.84 1.74
C LYS A 175 3.28 -10.14 2.98
N SER A 176 3.05 -10.73 4.15
CA SER A 176 3.40 -10.12 5.44
C SER A 176 4.90 -9.93 5.70
N PHE A 177 5.79 -10.60 4.95
CA PHE A 177 7.24 -10.47 5.15
C PHE A 177 7.82 -9.12 4.72
N LEU A 178 7.12 -8.35 3.88
CA LEU A 178 7.53 -6.98 3.54
C LEU A 178 6.94 -5.97 4.54
N VAL A 179 5.66 -6.13 4.86
CA VAL A 179 4.90 -5.31 5.80
C VAL A 179 3.88 -6.20 6.48
N ASP A 180 3.93 -6.32 7.80
CA ASP A 180 2.82 -6.91 8.56
C ASP A 180 1.71 -5.84 8.69
N TRP A 181 0.75 -5.91 7.77
CA TRP A 181 -0.39 -4.99 7.72
C TRP A 181 -1.28 -5.05 8.97
N GLY A 182 -1.27 -6.15 9.72
CA GLY A 182 -1.94 -6.25 11.01
C GLY A 182 -1.27 -5.31 12.01
N GLN A 183 0.05 -5.46 12.17
CA GLN A 183 0.84 -4.67 13.09
C GLN A 183 0.84 -3.19 12.71
N LEU A 184 1.11 -2.89 11.44
CA LEU A 184 1.09 -1.52 10.91
C LEU A 184 -0.25 -0.82 11.18
N SER A 185 -1.38 -1.52 11.02
CA SER A 185 -2.69 -0.92 11.29
C SER A 185 -2.86 -0.51 12.76
N VAL A 186 -2.33 -1.31 13.70
CA VAL A 186 -2.34 -0.99 15.13
C VAL A 186 -1.47 0.23 15.40
N ASP A 187 -0.29 0.29 14.80
CA ASP A 187 0.64 1.41 15.00
C ASP A 187 0.11 2.72 14.45
N GLN A 188 -0.44 2.70 13.24
CA GLN A 188 -1.08 3.85 12.60
C GLN A 188 -2.22 4.39 13.46
N VAL A 189 -3.11 3.51 13.96
CA VAL A 189 -4.19 3.94 14.85
C VAL A 189 -3.67 4.52 16.17
N ARG A 190 -2.65 3.89 16.78
CA ARG A 190 -2.09 4.33 18.07
C ARG A 190 -1.37 5.66 17.95
N LYS A 191 -0.52 5.81 16.92
CA LYS A 191 0.34 6.97 16.67
C LYS A 191 -0.47 8.16 16.19
N ASP A 192 -1.28 7.95 15.17
CA ASP A 192 -1.86 9.06 14.41
C ASP A 192 -3.28 9.42 14.86
N LYS A 193 -3.97 8.49 15.52
CA LYS A 193 -5.35 8.65 16.03
C LYS A 193 -6.27 9.31 14.99
N PRO A 194 -6.38 8.74 13.79
CA PRO A 194 -7.11 9.36 12.69
C PRO A 194 -8.61 9.45 12.99
N ASP A 195 -9.26 10.50 12.48
CA ASP A 195 -10.72 10.58 12.44
C ASP A 195 -11.30 9.70 11.34
N ALA A 196 -10.56 9.56 10.24
CA ALA A 196 -10.91 8.74 9.10
C ALA A 196 -9.67 8.05 8.50
N VAL A 197 -9.87 6.87 7.93
CA VAL A 197 -8.84 6.10 7.23
C VAL A 197 -9.33 5.77 5.83
N VAL A 198 -8.56 6.11 4.80
CA VAL A 198 -8.74 5.62 3.44
C VAL A 198 -7.70 4.53 3.20
N VAL A 199 -8.18 3.33 2.89
CA VAL A 199 -7.32 2.18 2.58
C VAL A 199 -7.46 1.85 1.10
N PHE A 200 -6.35 1.87 0.35
CA PHE A 200 -6.34 1.41 -1.04
C PHE A 200 -5.17 0.46 -1.31
N ILE A 201 -5.46 -0.83 -1.22
CA ILE A 201 -4.47 -1.91 -1.32
C ILE A 201 -5.05 -3.09 -2.11
N GLY A 202 -4.20 -3.71 -2.91
CA GLY A 202 -4.47 -5.02 -3.49
C GLY A 202 -3.78 -5.27 -4.83
N ALA A 203 -2.96 -4.34 -5.32
CA ALA A 203 -2.22 -4.47 -6.58
C ALA A 203 -1.18 -5.59 -6.55
N ASN A 204 -0.73 -6.01 -5.36
CA ASN A 204 0.29 -7.05 -5.20
C ASN A 204 -0.26 -8.37 -4.64
N GLU A 205 -1.58 -8.54 -4.51
CA GLU A 205 -2.13 -9.75 -3.90
C GLU A 205 -1.98 -11.00 -4.75
N GLY A 206 -2.17 -12.16 -4.12
CA GLY A 206 -2.14 -13.47 -4.76
C GLY A 206 -1.00 -14.37 -4.30
N PHE A 207 -0.23 -13.92 -3.31
CA PHE A 207 0.79 -14.74 -2.66
C PHE A 207 0.12 -15.83 -1.81
N PRO A 208 0.72 -17.03 -1.73
CA PRO A 208 0.20 -18.09 -0.88
C PRO A 208 0.33 -17.72 0.61
N PHE A 209 -0.58 -18.23 1.43
CA PHE A 209 -0.43 -18.18 2.89
C PHE A 209 0.22 -19.46 3.40
N GLU A 210 1.08 -19.36 4.40
CA GLU A 210 1.60 -20.54 5.11
C GLU A 210 0.54 -21.10 6.07
N LYS A 211 0.40 -22.43 6.10
CA LYS A 211 -0.48 -23.11 7.07
C LYS A 211 0.27 -23.37 8.37
N GLN A 212 -0.44 -23.29 9.50
CA GLN A 212 0.08 -23.82 10.76
C GLN A 212 0.35 -25.33 10.62
N GLY A 213 1.58 -25.77 10.93
CA GLY A 213 2.00 -27.16 10.75
C GLY A 213 2.58 -27.50 9.37
N GLY A 214 2.74 -26.52 8.48
CA GLY A 214 3.42 -26.67 7.20
C GLY A 214 2.47 -26.74 5.98
N GLY A 215 3.02 -26.40 4.81
CA GLY A 215 2.28 -26.29 3.55
C GLY A 215 1.70 -24.91 3.29
N GLU A 216 1.05 -24.75 2.13
CA GLU A 216 0.56 -23.46 1.64
C GLU A 216 -0.93 -23.49 1.30
N ILE A 217 -1.62 -22.38 1.52
CA ILE A 217 -2.92 -22.05 0.94
C ILE A 217 -2.63 -21.20 -0.30
N LYS A 218 -2.67 -21.83 -1.48
CA LYS A 218 -2.46 -21.12 -2.75
C LYS A 218 -3.67 -20.25 -3.08
N CYS A 219 -3.40 -19.06 -3.60
CA CYS A 219 -4.44 -18.24 -4.20
C CYS A 219 -5.05 -18.98 -5.42
N CYS A 220 -6.33 -18.88 -5.72
CA CYS A 220 -7.32 -17.97 -5.15
C CYS A 220 -8.64 -18.70 -4.87
N GLY A 221 -8.55 -19.86 -4.22
CA GLY A 221 -9.70 -20.65 -3.79
C GLY A 221 -10.38 -20.08 -2.54
N VAL A 222 -11.47 -20.73 -2.12
CA VAL A 222 -12.27 -20.32 -0.95
C VAL A 222 -11.42 -20.23 0.32
N ASP A 223 -10.49 -21.17 0.53
CA ASP A 223 -9.58 -21.15 1.69
C ASP A 223 -8.70 -19.89 1.72
N TRP A 224 -8.17 -19.49 0.55
CA TRP A 224 -7.36 -18.28 0.44
C TRP A 224 -8.22 -17.03 0.67
N ALA A 225 -9.41 -16.97 0.07
CA ALA A 225 -10.34 -15.87 0.25
C ALA A 225 -10.75 -15.72 1.73
N THR A 226 -10.90 -16.84 2.44
CA THR A 226 -11.26 -16.88 3.86
C THR A 226 -10.16 -16.30 4.73
N GLU A 227 -8.92 -16.78 4.57
CA GLU A 227 -7.76 -16.23 5.31
C GLU A 227 -7.56 -14.75 5.01
N TYR A 228 -7.64 -14.37 3.73
CA TYR A 228 -7.51 -12.98 3.30
C TYR A 228 -8.62 -12.08 3.88
N ALA A 229 -9.87 -12.54 3.89
CA ALA A 229 -10.99 -11.82 4.50
C ALA A 229 -10.82 -11.65 6.02
N ASN A 230 -10.30 -12.67 6.72
CA ASN A 230 -10.02 -12.57 8.15
C ASN A 230 -8.97 -11.50 8.46
N ARG A 231 -7.91 -11.42 7.65
CA ARG A 231 -6.88 -10.37 7.76
C ARG A 231 -7.45 -8.97 7.52
N ILE A 232 -8.24 -8.79 6.45
CA ILE A 232 -8.92 -7.51 6.18
C ILE A 232 -9.85 -7.14 7.34
N ARG A 233 -10.63 -8.10 7.84
CA ARG A 233 -11.58 -7.88 8.94
C ARG A 233 -10.84 -7.44 10.22
N ALA A 234 -9.69 -8.03 10.52
CA ALA A 234 -8.85 -7.61 11.63
C ALA A 234 -8.34 -6.16 11.46
N MET A 235 -7.90 -5.78 10.25
CA MET A 235 -7.50 -4.40 9.95
C MET A 235 -8.67 -3.43 10.07
N MET A 236 -9.84 -3.75 9.50
CA MET A 236 -11.06 -2.94 9.62
C MET A 236 -11.47 -2.74 11.09
N ASN A 237 -11.39 -3.80 11.90
CA ASN A 237 -11.66 -3.73 13.33
C ASN A 237 -10.68 -2.82 14.08
N THR A 238 -9.42 -2.79 13.65
CA THR A 238 -8.39 -1.93 14.21
C THR A 238 -8.61 -0.48 13.79
N TYR A 239 -8.73 -0.21 12.48
CA TYR A 239 -8.89 1.13 11.94
C TYR A 239 -10.17 1.84 12.35
N ARG A 240 -11.29 1.12 12.58
CA ARG A 240 -12.50 1.75 13.12
C ARG A 240 -12.29 2.30 14.54
N ALA A 241 -11.20 1.91 15.23
CA ALA A 241 -10.83 2.40 16.55
C ALA A 241 -12.00 2.38 17.55
N LYS A 242 -12.70 1.24 17.62
CA LYS A 242 -13.92 1.06 18.44
C LYS A 242 -15.04 2.09 18.13
N GLY A 243 -15.17 2.50 16.87
CA GLY A 243 -16.17 3.46 16.40
C GLY A 243 -15.70 4.93 16.41
N ALA A 244 -14.49 5.22 16.89
CA ALA A 244 -13.95 6.58 16.88
C ALA A 244 -13.58 7.07 15.47
N ALA A 245 -13.29 6.15 14.54
CA ALA A 245 -12.87 6.47 13.18
C ALA A 245 -13.78 5.84 12.12
N GLN A 246 -13.92 6.54 10.99
CA GLN A 246 -14.61 6.03 9.80
C GLN A 246 -13.58 5.43 8.83
N VAL A 247 -13.85 4.26 8.27
CA VAL A 247 -12.96 3.57 7.33
C VAL A 247 -13.56 3.62 5.93
N TYR A 248 -12.81 4.10 4.95
CA TYR A 248 -13.16 4.09 3.54
C TYR A 248 -12.23 3.12 2.82
N TRP A 249 -12.71 1.91 2.57
CA TRP A 249 -11.93 0.88 1.91
C TRP A 249 -12.19 0.90 0.41
N VAL A 250 -11.18 1.27 -0.38
CA VAL A 250 -11.30 1.38 -1.83
C VAL A 250 -11.16 -0.01 -2.46
N LYS A 251 -12.21 -0.44 -3.17
CA LYS A 251 -12.19 -1.72 -3.90
C LYS A 251 -11.35 -1.61 -5.17
N LEU A 252 -10.79 -2.73 -5.59
CA LEU A 252 -9.95 -2.78 -6.78
C LEU A 252 -10.76 -2.58 -8.06
N MET A 253 -10.26 -1.72 -8.92
CA MET A 253 -10.69 -1.64 -10.31
C MET A 253 -10.08 -2.78 -11.13
N THR A 254 -10.72 -3.19 -12.22
CA THR A 254 -10.22 -4.28 -13.06
C THR A 254 -8.89 -3.88 -13.74
N PRO A 255 -7.77 -4.60 -13.52
CA PRO A 255 -6.52 -4.38 -14.24
C PRO A 255 -6.57 -4.96 -15.66
N ARG A 256 -5.65 -4.53 -16.54
CA ARG A 256 -5.56 -4.98 -17.94
C ARG A 256 -5.23 -6.47 -18.03
N SER A 257 -4.33 -6.94 -17.17
CA SER A 257 -3.94 -8.36 -17.11
C SER A 257 -5.09 -9.21 -16.59
N LYS A 258 -5.51 -10.20 -17.38
CA LYS A 258 -6.53 -11.18 -16.96
C LYS A 258 -6.16 -11.90 -15.67
N ALA A 259 -4.90 -12.31 -15.51
CA ALA A 259 -4.45 -13.01 -14.31
C ALA A 259 -4.58 -12.12 -13.06
N ARG A 260 -4.21 -10.83 -13.15
CA ARG A 260 -4.41 -9.86 -12.06
C ARG A 260 -5.90 -9.59 -11.82
N ALA A 261 -6.72 -9.56 -12.87
CA ALA A 261 -8.17 -9.36 -12.75
C ALA A 261 -8.87 -10.52 -12.02
N ASP A 262 -8.45 -11.76 -12.30
CA ASP A 262 -8.98 -12.94 -11.60
C ASP A 262 -8.64 -12.92 -10.11
N ILE A 263 -7.42 -12.50 -9.73
CA ILE A 263 -7.04 -12.26 -8.32
C ILE A 263 -7.86 -11.13 -7.71
N GLY A 264 -7.97 -10.00 -8.42
CA GLY A 264 -8.69 -8.82 -7.95
C GLY A 264 -10.17 -9.08 -7.66
N ARG A 265 -10.81 -9.99 -8.39
CA ARG A 265 -12.17 -10.47 -8.10
C ARG A 265 -12.26 -11.15 -6.74
N VAL A 266 -11.31 -12.02 -6.40
CA VAL A 266 -11.27 -12.72 -5.11
C VAL A 266 -10.97 -11.75 -3.97
N VAL A 267 -10.04 -10.80 -4.19
CA VAL A 267 -9.76 -9.71 -3.25
C VAL A 267 -11.01 -8.88 -2.96
N ASN A 268 -11.73 -8.42 -3.98
CA ASN A 268 -12.95 -7.64 -3.79
C ASN A 268 -14.05 -8.43 -3.05
N ALA A 269 -14.23 -9.72 -3.37
CA ALA A 269 -15.18 -10.57 -2.67
C ALA A 269 -14.83 -10.75 -1.18
N ALA A 270 -13.54 -10.90 -0.87
CA ALA A 270 -13.06 -10.98 0.50
C ALA A 270 -13.23 -9.66 1.27
N ILE A 271 -13.04 -8.51 0.61
CA ILE A 271 -13.35 -7.18 1.18
C ILE A 271 -14.83 -7.07 1.54
N ASP A 272 -15.72 -7.53 0.65
CA ASP A 272 -17.17 -7.51 0.89
C ASP A 272 -17.54 -8.32 2.14
N VAL A 273 -17.05 -9.56 2.24
CA VAL A 273 -17.27 -10.42 3.41
C VAL A 273 -16.70 -9.78 4.67
N ALA A 274 -15.46 -9.27 4.61
CA ALA A 274 -14.79 -8.71 5.78
C ALA A 274 -15.57 -7.54 6.41
N ALA A 275 -16.19 -6.69 5.58
CA ALA A 275 -16.88 -5.48 6.01
C ALA A 275 -18.29 -5.70 6.58
N GLU A 276 -18.90 -6.88 6.39
CA GLU A 276 -20.30 -7.15 6.79
C GLU A 276 -20.69 -6.71 8.21
N PRO A 277 -19.85 -6.87 9.25
CA PRO A 277 -20.23 -6.50 10.63
C PRO A 277 -20.32 -4.99 10.89
N TRP A 278 -19.78 -4.12 10.02
CA TRP A 278 -19.56 -2.70 10.32
C TRP A 278 -20.02 -1.75 9.23
N LYS A 279 -21.17 -2.03 8.58
CA LYS A 279 -21.69 -1.24 7.45
C LYS A 279 -21.88 0.26 7.71
N THR A 280 -21.96 0.69 8.97
CA THR A 280 -22.08 2.10 9.37
C THR A 280 -20.73 2.79 9.64
N GLN A 281 -19.64 2.02 9.79
CA GLN A 281 -18.29 2.52 10.13
C GLN A 281 -17.25 2.20 9.05
N VAL A 282 -17.52 1.20 8.21
CA VAL A 282 -16.68 0.77 7.10
C VAL A 282 -17.46 0.95 5.81
N HIS A 283 -17.00 1.87 4.98
CA HIS A 283 -17.61 2.25 3.71
C HIS A 283 -16.76 1.74 2.57
N LEU A 284 -17.32 0.84 1.77
CA LEU A 284 -16.65 0.33 0.58
C LEU A 284 -16.81 1.33 -0.57
N ILE A 285 -15.68 1.79 -1.12
CA ILE A 285 -15.67 2.68 -2.29
C ILE A 285 -15.63 1.81 -3.55
N GLU A 286 -16.77 1.73 -4.22
CA GLU A 286 -16.95 0.92 -5.43
C GLU A 286 -16.28 1.59 -6.65
N THR A 287 -15.19 1.01 -7.13
CA THR A 287 -14.45 1.54 -8.29
C THR A 287 -14.84 0.88 -9.60
N ILE A 288 -15.32 -0.38 -9.59
CA ILE A 288 -15.68 -1.12 -10.81
C ILE A 288 -16.76 -0.39 -11.64
N PRO A 289 -17.89 0.06 -11.06
CA PRO A 289 -18.93 0.74 -11.84
C PRO A 289 -18.44 2.05 -12.49
N ILE A 290 -17.41 2.66 -11.91
CA ILE A 290 -16.86 3.95 -12.33
C ILE A 290 -15.79 3.73 -13.41
N PHE A 291 -14.76 2.96 -13.09
CA PHE A 291 -13.55 2.88 -13.90
C PHE A 291 -13.59 1.72 -14.89
N THR A 292 -14.21 0.59 -14.53
CA THR A 292 -14.15 -0.64 -15.33
C THR A 292 -15.50 -1.38 -15.42
N PRO A 293 -16.61 -0.70 -15.77
CA PRO A 293 -17.95 -1.29 -15.70
C PRO A 293 -18.17 -2.44 -16.69
N LYS A 294 -17.35 -2.50 -17.74
CA LYS A 294 -17.35 -3.55 -18.77
C LYS A 294 -15.99 -4.26 -18.90
N GLY A 295 -15.16 -4.18 -17.85
CA GLY A 295 -13.76 -4.59 -17.89
C GLY A 295 -12.79 -3.42 -18.02
N TYR A 296 -11.50 -3.72 -18.21
CA TYR A 296 -10.44 -2.73 -18.31
C TYR A 296 -10.67 -1.74 -19.46
N ARG A 297 -10.35 -0.46 -19.22
CA ARG A 297 -10.25 0.60 -20.22
C ARG A 297 -9.21 1.63 -19.77
N ASP A 298 -8.47 2.21 -20.72
CA ASP A 298 -7.46 3.24 -20.43
C ASP A 298 -8.10 4.60 -20.16
N ALA A 299 -9.22 4.88 -20.84
CA ALA A 299 -9.95 6.14 -20.79
C ALA A 299 -11.42 5.93 -20.40
N MET A 300 -12.02 6.99 -19.84
CA MET A 300 -13.45 7.05 -19.56
C MET A 300 -13.99 8.47 -19.78
N PRO A 301 -15.30 8.63 -20.02
CA PRO A 301 -15.90 9.96 -20.07
C PRO A 301 -15.77 10.68 -18.72
N ILE A 302 -15.16 11.86 -18.73
CA ILE A 302 -15.18 12.84 -17.64
C ILE A 302 -15.71 14.14 -18.22
N ASN A 303 -16.81 14.65 -17.69
CA ASN A 303 -17.50 15.85 -18.20
C ASN A 303 -17.83 15.79 -19.71
N GLY A 304 -18.10 14.59 -20.24
CA GLY A 304 -18.46 14.37 -21.63
C GLY A 304 -17.27 14.11 -22.58
N GLU A 305 -16.03 14.19 -22.08
CA GLU A 305 -14.83 13.95 -22.88
C GLU A 305 -14.13 12.64 -22.46
N ASP A 306 -13.74 11.82 -23.45
CA ASP A 306 -12.96 10.61 -23.20
C ASP A 306 -11.55 10.98 -22.72
N THR A 307 -11.32 10.75 -21.42
CA THR A 307 -10.11 11.16 -20.72
C THR A 307 -9.33 9.93 -20.27
N ILE A 308 -8.03 9.88 -20.55
CA ILE A 308 -7.16 8.81 -20.04
C ILE A 308 -7.08 8.92 -18.52
N VAL A 309 -7.45 7.85 -17.82
CA VAL A 309 -7.46 7.77 -16.36
C VAL A 309 -6.54 6.69 -15.80
N ARG A 310 -5.94 5.86 -16.67
CA ARG A 310 -5.02 4.78 -16.29
C ARG A 310 -3.58 5.14 -16.64
N MET A 311 -2.64 4.60 -15.86
CA MET A 311 -1.25 4.54 -16.27
C MET A 311 -1.04 3.46 -17.35
N PRO A 312 0.02 3.56 -18.18
CA PRO A 312 0.29 2.60 -19.24
C PRO A 312 0.47 1.14 -18.79
N ASP A 313 0.81 0.94 -17.50
CA ASP A 313 0.97 -0.38 -16.88
C ASP A 313 -0.33 -1.21 -16.77
N GLY A 314 -1.48 -0.56 -16.95
CA GLY A 314 -2.78 -1.20 -16.89
C GLY A 314 -3.21 -1.65 -15.48
N ILE A 315 -2.59 -1.14 -14.44
CA ILE A 315 -2.91 -1.39 -13.03
C ILE A 315 -3.37 -0.08 -12.38
N HIS A 316 -2.53 0.96 -12.40
CA HIS A 316 -2.75 2.16 -11.61
C HIS A 316 -3.65 3.19 -12.31
N LEU A 317 -4.18 4.11 -11.51
CA LEU A 317 -4.71 5.38 -12.00
C LEU A 317 -3.56 6.35 -12.28
N ASN A 318 -3.73 7.21 -13.28
CA ASN A 318 -2.89 8.41 -13.40
C ASN A 318 -3.45 9.54 -12.49
N ASP A 319 -2.82 10.71 -12.50
CA ASP A 319 -3.23 11.85 -11.67
C ASP A 319 -4.68 12.26 -11.91
N THR A 320 -5.15 12.25 -13.17
CA THR A 320 -6.53 12.60 -13.52
C THR A 320 -7.53 11.59 -12.96
N GLY A 321 -7.27 10.29 -13.13
CA GLY A 321 -8.10 9.23 -12.59
C GLY A 321 -8.13 9.24 -11.06
N ALA A 322 -6.99 9.51 -10.43
CA ALA A 322 -6.89 9.61 -8.98
C ALA A 322 -7.57 10.85 -8.41
N ALA A 323 -7.52 11.99 -9.10
CA ALA A 323 -8.29 13.18 -8.75
C ALA A 323 -9.80 12.94 -8.87
N PHE A 324 -10.24 12.19 -9.88
CA PHE A 324 -11.64 11.76 -9.98
C PHE A 324 -12.02 10.85 -8.80
N LEU A 325 -11.20 9.86 -8.46
CA LEU A 325 -11.45 8.98 -7.32
C LEU A 325 -11.44 9.75 -5.98
N ALA A 326 -10.54 10.72 -5.80
CA ALA A 326 -10.51 11.58 -4.62
C ALA A 326 -11.83 12.33 -4.43
N ASN A 327 -12.41 12.87 -5.51
CA ASN A 327 -13.73 13.50 -5.46
C ASN A 327 -14.84 12.53 -5.04
N VAL A 328 -14.80 11.28 -5.49
CA VAL A 328 -15.75 10.23 -5.07
C VAL A 328 -15.61 9.94 -3.57
N VAL A 329 -14.37 9.78 -3.10
CA VAL A 329 -14.07 9.55 -1.68
C VAL A 329 -14.52 10.74 -0.82
N ILE A 330 -14.15 11.97 -1.19
CA ILE A 330 -14.55 13.21 -0.48
C ILE A 330 -16.07 13.36 -0.44
N LYS A 331 -16.76 13.05 -1.55
CA LYS A 331 -18.24 13.08 -1.58
C LYS A 331 -18.84 12.10 -0.58
N ARG A 332 -18.29 10.89 -0.47
CA ARG A 332 -18.73 9.91 0.54
C ARG A 332 -18.41 10.39 1.94
N MET A 333 -17.21 10.94 2.17
CA MET A 333 -16.81 11.49 3.48
C MET A 333 -17.72 12.63 3.94
N GLY A 334 -18.22 13.47 3.02
CA GLY A 334 -19.15 14.55 3.34
C GLY A 334 -20.50 14.09 3.91
N GLN A 335 -20.82 12.79 3.88
CA GLN A 335 -22.00 12.23 4.56
C GLN A 335 -21.73 11.98 6.05
N ASP A 336 -20.47 11.72 6.43
CA ASP A 336 -20.09 11.42 7.82
C ASP A 336 -19.45 12.63 8.52
N PHE A 337 -18.87 13.54 7.72
CA PHE A 337 -18.08 14.68 8.20
C PHE A 337 -18.57 16.03 7.67
N ALA A 338 -18.50 17.04 8.52
CA ALA A 338 -18.69 18.44 8.13
C ALA A 338 -17.42 18.96 7.47
N LEU A 339 -17.26 18.68 6.17
CA LEU A 339 -16.18 19.22 5.35
C LEU A 339 -16.55 20.66 4.98
N GLN A 340 -15.84 21.64 5.54
CA GLN A 340 -15.98 23.04 5.16
C GLN A 340 -15.49 23.19 3.71
N ARG A 341 -16.35 23.59 2.79
CA ARG A 341 -15.98 23.94 1.41
C ARG A 341 -15.76 25.44 1.31
#